data_AF-A0A2W6DXT3-F1
#
_entry.id   AF-A0A2W6DXT3-F1
#
_cell.length_a   1.000
_cell.length_b   1.000
_cell.length_c   1.000
_cell.angle_alpha   90.00
_cell.angle_beta   90.00
_cell.angle_gamma   90.00
#
_symmetry.space_group_name_H-M   'P 1'
#
loop_
_entity.id
_entity.type
_entity.pdbx_description
1 polymer ?
#
loop_
_entity_poly.entity_id
_entity_poly.type
_entity_poly.pdbx_seq_one_letter_code
_entity_poly.pdbx_strand_id
1 'polypeptide(L)'
;MRLWVEAEATRLTGLRLRQQLAAGAPGPEGSAAKLAYARLNQEISSFELDLLGPEGLRYDDWSTDTWRTERPTSVDFLGRSPGYRYLRAKGNSIEGGTSEILRNIIAERVLALPGEVRVDKTLPWKDLPK
;
A
#
# COMPACT_ATOMS: atom_id res chain seq x y z
N MET A 1 -15.07 11.98 -9.98
CA MET A 1 -15.72 12.13 -8.66
C MET A 1 -15.47 10.95 -7.70
N ARG A 2 -15.65 9.68 -8.09
CA ARG A 2 -15.47 8.51 -7.20
C ARG A 2 -14.12 8.48 -6.46
N LEU A 3 -13.00 8.55 -7.19
CA LEU A 3 -11.65 8.50 -6.60
C LEU A 3 -11.40 9.63 -5.60
N TRP A 4 -11.97 10.80 -5.85
CA TRP A 4 -11.85 11.94 -4.93
C TRP A 4 -12.58 11.67 -3.60
N VAL A 5 -13.81 11.13 -3.67
CA VAL A 5 -14.58 10.77 -2.48
C VAL A 5 -13.85 9.67 -1.68
N GLU A 6 -13.32 8.65 -2.35
CA GLU A 6 -12.55 7.58 -1.69
C GLU A 6 -11.25 8.11 -1.05
N ALA A 7 -10.58 9.06 -1.70
CA ALA A 7 -9.39 9.72 -1.14
C ALA A 7 -9.73 10.53 0.11
N GLU A 8 -10.83 11.27 0.09
CA GLU A 8 -11.26 12.06 1.23
C GLU A 8 -11.70 11.18 2.41
N ALA A 9 -12.46 10.11 2.14
CA ALA A 9 -12.81 9.12 3.16
C ALA A 9 -11.56 8.46 3.77
N THR A 10 -10.57 8.11 2.94
CA THR A 10 -9.29 7.55 3.39
C THR A 10 -8.49 8.55 4.21
N ARG A 11 -8.45 9.82 3.80
CA ARG A 11 -7.78 10.92 4.52
C ARG A 11 -8.36 11.12 5.92
N LEU A 12 -9.69 11.18 6.03
CA LEU A 12 -10.40 11.31 7.30
C LEU A 12 -10.19 10.07 8.19
N THR A 13 -10.22 8.86 7.61
CA THR A 13 -9.94 7.62 8.34
C THR A 13 -8.50 7.61 8.89
N GLY A 14 -7.52 8.05 8.09
CA GLY A 14 -6.14 8.17 8.52
C GLY A 14 -5.94 9.22 9.61
N LEU A 15 -6.68 10.34 9.57
CA LEU A 15 -6.68 11.34 10.64
C LEU A 15 -7.19 10.75 11.96
N ARG A 16 -8.31 10.03 11.92
CA ARG A 16 -8.87 9.34 13.09
C ARG A 16 -7.90 8.31 13.66
N LEU A 17 -7.26 7.52 12.81
CA LEU A 17 -6.27 6.52 13.23
C LEU A 17 -5.06 7.17 13.92
N ARG A 18 -4.58 8.32 13.42
CA ARG A 18 -3.49 9.08 14.08
C ARG A 18 -3.90 9.61 15.45
N GLN A 19 -5.15 10.05 15.61
CA GLN A 19 -5.66 10.49 16.91
C GLN A 19 -5.77 9.31 17.90
N GLN A 20 -6.22 8.15 17.43
CA GLN A 20 -6.25 6.93 18.25
C GLN A 20 -4.84 6.49 18.66
N LEU A 21 -3.87 6.56 17.76
CA LEU A 21 -2.44 6.32 18.05
C LEU A 21 -1.88 7.24 19.13
N ALA A 22 -2.27 8.52 19.13
CA ALA A 22 -1.87 9.45 20.16
C ALA A 22 -2.51 9.14 21.53
N ALA A 23 -3.69 8.52 21.55
CA ALA A 23 -4.41 8.12 22.75
C ALA A 23 -4.01 6.72 23.27
N GLY A 24 -3.26 5.92 22.50
CA GLY A 24 -2.84 4.58 22.86
C GLY A 24 -2.50 3.71 21.65
N ALA A 25 -2.30 2.41 21.86
CA ALA A 25 -2.07 1.48 20.76
C ALA A 25 -3.39 1.19 20.02
N PRO A 26 -3.57 1.57 18.74
CA PRO A 26 -4.74 1.19 17.98
C PRO A 26 -4.71 -0.32 17.75
N GLY A 27 -5.89 -0.90 17.59
CA GLY A 27 -6.03 -2.30 17.27
C GLY A 27 -5.69 -2.62 15.80
N PRO A 28 -6.18 -3.76 15.28
CA PRO A 28 -5.92 -4.23 13.92
C PRO A 28 -6.54 -3.35 12.81
N GLU A 29 -7.26 -2.28 13.15
CA GLU A 29 -7.93 -1.39 12.19
C GLU A 29 -6.95 -0.69 11.24
N GLY A 30 -5.68 -0.54 11.64
CA GLY A 30 -4.61 -0.04 10.77
C GLY A 30 -4.43 -0.87 9.49
N SER A 31 -4.71 -2.17 9.55
CA SER A 31 -4.65 -3.06 8.38
C SER A 31 -5.68 -2.69 7.32
N ALA A 32 -6.89 -2.28 7.73
CA ALA A 32 -7.93 -1.82 6.82
C ALA A 32 -7.56 -0.50 6.15
N ALA A 33 -7.02 0.46 6.93
CA ALA A 33 -6.54 1.72 6.40
C ALA A 33 -5.42 1.53 5.36
N LYS A 34 -4.46 0.64 5.64
CA LYS A 34 -3.36 0.34 4.71
C LYS A 34 -3.84 -0.38 3.44
N LEU A 35 -4.76 -1.33 3.58
CA LEU A 35 -5.37 -2.02 2.43
C LEU A 35 -6.12 -1.03 1.51
N ALA A 36 -6.93 -0.14 2.11
CA ALA A 36 -7.65 0.90 1.38
C ALA A 36 -6.69 1.85 0.66
N TYR A 37 -5.64 2.32 1.35
CA TYR A 37 -4.61 3.16 0.75
C TYR A 37 -3.92 2.50 -0.44
N ALA A 38 -3.47 1.24 -0.29
CA ALA A 38 -2.76 0.52 -1.33
C ALA A 38 -3.60 0.38 -2.61
N ARG A 39 -4.89 0.02 -2.45
CA ARG A 39 -5.84 -0.06 -3.56
C ARG A 39 -6.04 1.30 -4.22
N LEU A 40 -6.37 2.31 -3.40
CA LEU A 40 -6.69 3.65 -3.91
C LEU A 40 -5.52 4.30 -4.63
N ASN A 41 -4.29 4.15 -4.12
CA ASN A 41 -3.10 4.71 -4.77
C ASN A 41 -2.85 4.08 -6.16
N GLN A 42 -3.14 2.79 -6.31
CA GLN A 42 -3.08 2.13 -7.62
C GLN A 42 -4.18 2.64 -8.56
N GLU A 43 -5.41 2.83 -8.08
CA GLU A 43 -6.50 3.37 -8.90
C GLU A 43 -6.24 4.83 -9.33
N ILE A 44 -5.75 5.68 -8.42
CA ILE A 44 -5.42 7.09 -8.71
C ILE A 44 -4.27 7.20 -9.71
N SER A 45 -3.18 6.45 -9.50
CA SER A 45 -2.03 6.50 -10.42
C SER A 45 -2.34 5.88 -11.78
N SER A 46 -3.20 4.86 -11.85
CA SER A 46 -3.71 4.32 -13.12
C SER A 46 -4.53 5.37 -13.85
N PHE A 47 -5.45 6.02 -13.14
CA PHE A 47 -6.28 7.07 -13.72
C PHE A 47 -5.46 8.27 -14.21
N GLU A 48 -4.37 8.60 -13.53
CA GLU A 48 -3.42 9.64 -13.98
C GLU A 48 -2.80 9.27 -15.34
N LEU A 49 -2.41 8.01 -15.55
CA LEU A 49 -1.91 7.55 -16.86
C LEU A 49 -2.99 7.60 -17.93
N ASP A 50 -4.20 7.15 -17.63
CA ASP A 50 -5.33 7.18 -18.57
C ASP A 50 -5.67 8.62 -18.99
N LEU A 51 -5.61 9.57 -18.05
CA LEU A 51 -5.90 10.98 -18.29
C LEU A 51 -4.84 11.67 -19.16
N LEU A 52 -3.57 11.34 -18.93
CA LEU A 52 -2.44 11.95 -19.66
C LEU A 52 -2.12 11.24 -20.98
N GLY A 53 -2.62 10.01 -21.17
CA GLY A 53 -2.36 9.21 -22.36
C GLY A 53 -0.85 9.02 -22.60
N PRO A 54 -0.35 9.22 -23.84
CA PRO A 54 1.07 9.04 -24.16
C PRO A 54 2.02 9.90 -23.33
N GLU A 55 1.60 11.09 -22.89
CA GLU A 55 2.45 11.97 -22.08
C GLU A 55 2.70 11.41 -20.67
N GLY A 56 1.76 10.63 -20.13
CA GLY A 56 1.92 9.95 -18.84
C GLY A 56 2.99 8.85 -18.85
N LEU A 57 3.39 8.38 -20.04
CA LEU A 57 4.40 7.34 -20.22
C LEU A 57 5.83 7.90 -20.30
N ARG A 58 6.01 9.22 -20.24
CA ARG A 58 7.33 9.85 -20.17
C ARG A 58 7.93 9.71 -18.77
N TYR A 59 9.21 9.39 -18.72
CA TYR A 59 10.00 9.35 -17.48
C TYR A 59 10.88 10.59 -17.36
N ASP A 60 11.12 10.97 -16.11
CA ASP A 60 11.90 12.13 -15.69
C ASP A 60 13.40 12.02 -16.05
N ASP A 61 13.93 10.80 -16.15
CA ASP A 61 15.30 10.53 -16.61
C ASP A 61 15.34 9.20 -17.37
N TRP A 62 16.02 9.19 -18.52
CA TRP A 62 16.25 8.03 -19.38
C TRP A 62 17.75 7.73 -19.56
N SER A 63 18.64 8.47 -18.88
CA SER A 63 20.06 8.31 -19.07
C SER A 63 20.50 6.91 -18.61
N THR A 64 21.17 6.19 -19.51
CA THR A 64 21.69 4.84 -19.26
C THR A 64 22.90 4.83 -18.32
N ASP A 65 23.47 6.00 -18.03
CA ASP A 65 24.59 6.19 -17.09
C ASP A 65 24.10 6.44 -15.65
N THR A 66 22.79 6.66 -15.47
CA THR A 66 22.14 6.96 -14.20
C THR A 66 21.13 5.88 -13.81
N TRP A 67 21.53 4.59 -13.84
CA TRP A 67 20.98 3.71 -12.80
C TRP A 67 21.33 4.39 -11.48
N ARG A 68 20.37 5.12 -10.87
CA ARG A 68 20.61 6.07 -9.78
C ARG A 68 21.57 5.44 -8.76
N THR A 69 22.83 5.80 -8.89
CA THR A 69 23.91 5.30 -8.04
C THR A 69 23.79 5.90 -6.64
N GLU A 70 23.06 7.01 -6.55
CA GLU A 70 22.77 7.71 -5.32
C GLU A 70 21.42 7.26 -4.74
N ARG A 71 21.48 6.78 -3.50
CA ARG A 71 20.29 6.52 -2.69
C ARG A 71 19.50 7.84 -2.56
N PRO A 72 18.18 7.83 -2.82
CA PRO A 72 17.34 9.00 -2.55
C PRO A 72 17.50 9.49 -1.11
N THR A 73 17.79 10.78 -0.94
CA THR A 73 17.94 11.41 0.38
C THR A 73 16.59 11.76 1.02
N SER A 74 15.51 11.70 0.25
CA SER A 74 14.15 11.92 0.70
C SER A 74 13.18 11.00 -0.02
N VAL A 75 12.00 10.82 0.57
CA VAL A 75 10.91 10.06 -0.02
C VAL A 75 9.99 11.05 -0.74
N ASP A 76 9.92 10.92 -2.06
CA ASP A 76 9.03 11.74 -2.89
C ASP A 76 7.97 10.85 -3.56
N PHE A 77 6.74 10.99 -3.09
CA PHE A 77 5.59 10.26 -3.62
C PHE A 77 4.83 11.02 -4.72
N LEU A 78 5.10 12.33 -4.90
CA LEU A 78 4.27 13.22 -5.73
C LEU A 78 5.06 13.98 -6.81
N GLY A 79 6.36 14.19 -6.66
CA GLY A 79 7.19 14.97 -7.59
C GLY A 79 7.85 14.17 -8.72
N ARG A 80 7.67 12.85 -8.76
CA ARG A 80 8.21 11.96 -9.82
C ARG A 80 7.33 11.97 -11.08
N SER A 81 7.72 11.30 -12.16
CA SER A 81 6.84 11.14 -13.33
C SER A 81 5.58 10.30 -13.02
N PRO A 82 4.47 10.50 -13.75
CA PRO A 82 3.27 9.67 -13.64
C PRO A 82 3.57 8.16 -13.81
N GLY A 83 4.39 7.81 -14.82
CA GLY A 83 4.85 6.45 -15.05
C GLY A 83 5.55 5.83 -13.84
N TYR A 84 6.46 6.57 -13.20
CA TYR A 84 7.10 6.14 -11.96
C TYR A 84 6.08 5.91 -10.83
N ARG A 85 5.15 6.86 -10.60
CA ARG A 85 4.13 6.73 -9.54
C ARG A 85 3.27 5.48 -9.72
N TYR A 86 2.82 5.22 -10.95
CA TYR A 86 2.04 4.02 -11.28
C TYR A 86 2.79 2.73 -10.96
N LEU A 87 4.04 2.61 -11.41
CA LEU A 87 4.86 1.43 -11.13
C LEU A 87 5.14 1.28 -9.63
N ARG A 88 5.43 2.38 -8.93
CA ARG A 88 5.71 2.39 -7.49
C ARG A 88 4.48 2.02 -6.66
N ALA A 89 3.27 2.35 -7.10
CA ALA A 89 2.03 2.06 -6.38
C ALA A 89 1.80 0.55 -6.19
N LYS A 90 2.33 -0.32 -7.07
CA LYS A 90 2.27 -1.78 -6.91
C LYS A 90 3.00 -2.26 -5.65
N GLY A 91 4.09 -1.60 -5.27
CA GLY A 91 4.79 -1.92 -4.02
C GLY A 91 3.89 -1.79 -2.78
N ASN A 92 2.91 -0.87 -2.79
CA ASN A 92 2.05 -0.63 -1.63
C ASN A 92 1.11 -1.82 -1.32
N SER A 93 0.79 -2.68 -2.29
CA SER A 93 0.01 -3.90 -2.02
C SER A 93 0.83 -5.05 -1.45
N ILE A 94 2.15 -4.88 -1.30
CA ILE A 94 3.10 -5.92 -0.88
C ILE A 94 3.82 -5.50 0.41
N GLU A 95 4.43 -4.31 0.41
CA GLU A 95 5.25 -3.82 1.52
C GLU A 95 4.39 -3.53 2.77
N GLY A 96 4.97 -3.71 3.96
CA GLY A 96 4.24 -3.52 5.22
C GLY A 96 3.06 -4.49 5.40
N GLY A 97 3.15 -5.69 4.79
CA GLY A 97 2.11 -6.72 4.79
C GLY A 97 1.35 -6.75 3.46
N THR A 98 1.29 -7.91 2.81
CA THR A 98 0.58 -8.06 1.54
C THR A 98 -0.92 -7.84 1.70
N SER A 99 -1.61 -7.48 0.63
CA SER A 99 -3.06 -7.23 0.67
C SER A 99 -3.84 -8.44 1.19
N GLU A 100 -3.38 -9.64 0.87
CA GLU A 100 -3.93 -10.92 1.30
C GLU A 100 -3.77 -11.09 2.82
N ILE A 101 -2.57 -10.86 3.36
CA ILE A 101 -2.31 -10.94 4.80
C ILE A 101 -3.13 -9.91 5.57
N LEU A 102 -3.29 -8.69 5.04
CA LEU A 102 -4.11 -7.67 5.68
C LEU A 102 -5.60 -8.05 5.70
N ARG A 103 -6.11 -8.67 4.62
CA ARG A 103 -7.48 -9.21 4.60
C ARG A 103 -7.65 -10.30 5.64
N ASN A 104 -6.66 -11.19 5.81
CA ASN A 104 -6.68 -12.20 6.87
C ASN A 104 -6.71 -11.55 8.26
N ILE A 105 -5.91 -10.50 8.50
CA ILE A 105 -5.94 -9.76 9.78
C ILE A 105 -7.32 -9.15 10.02
N ILE A 106 -7.93 -8.52 9.00
CA ILE A 106 -9.28 -7.94 9.12
C ILE A 106 -10.30 -9.05 9.43
N ALA A 107 -10.27 -10.16 8.70
CA ALA A 107 -11.17 -11.29 8.93
C ALA A 107 -11.03 -11.86 10.35
N GLU A 108 -9.82 -12.22 10.77
CA GLU A 108 -9.56 -12.91 12.04
C GLU A 108 -9.64 -11.96 13.26
N ARG A 109 -9.10 -10.74 13.16
CA ARG A 109 -8.88 -9.86 14.31
C ARG A 109 -9.92 -8.75 14.44
N VAL A 110 -10.55 -8.33 13.34
CA VAL A 110 -11.62 -7.31 13.37
C VAL A 110 -12.99 -7.98 13.35
N LEU A 111 -13.19 -8.93 12.44
CA LEU A 111 -14.49 -9.57 12.22
C LEU A 111 -14.68 -10.88 13.01
N ALA A 112 -13.63 -11.35 13.72
CA ALA A 112 -13.63 -12.60 14.48
C ALA A 112 -14.06 -13.84 13.65
N LEU A 113 -13.76 -13.84 12.36
CA LEU A 113 -14.00 -14.98 11.48
C LEU A 113 -12.99 -16.10 11.77
N PRO A 114 -13.33 -17.36 11.47
CA PRO A 114 -12.38 -18.47 11.56
C PRO A 114 -11.12 -18.17 10.74
N GLY A 115 -9.96 -18.43 11.35
CA GLY A 115 -8.69 -18.18 10.68
C GLY A 115 -8.40 -19.15 9.55
N GLU A 116 -7.53 -18.72 8.64
CA GLU A 116 -7.09 -19.55 7.53
C GLU A 116 -6.46 -20.85 8.06
N VAL A 117 -6.80 -21.97 7.42
CA VAL A 117 -6.27 -23.30 7.76
C VAL A 117 -4.77 -23.26 7.54
N ARG A 118 -4.02 -23.45 8.63
CA ARG A 118 -2.57 -23.44 8.65
C ARG A 118 -2.11 -24.62 9.47
N VAL A 119 -1.41 -25.55 8.83
CA VAL A 119 -0.94 -26.81 9.43
C VAL A 119 0.37 -26.63 10.23
N ASP A 120 0.96 -25.45 10.16
CA ASP A 120 2.29 -25.11 10.64
C ASP A 120 2.30 -24.18 11.86
N LYS A 121 1.14 -23.70 12.34
CA LYS A 121 1.06 -22.70 13.43
C LYS A 121 1.81 -23.08 14.71
N THR A 122 1.93 -24.38 14.98
CA THR A 122 2.53 -24.93 16.20
C THR A 122 3.96 -25.41 15.99
N LEU A 123 4.48 -25.33 14.77
CA LEU A 123 5.80 -25.83 14.42
C LEU A 123 6.77 -24.65 14.20
N PRO A 124 7.97 -24.70 14.79
CA PRO A 124 9.05 -23.79 14.40
C PRO A 124 9.38 -23.94 12.91
N TRP A 125 9.78 -22.84 12.27
CA TRP A 125 10.12 -22.81 10.83
C TRP A 125 11.08 -23.93 10.39
N LYS A 126 12.08 -24.25 11.22
CA LYS A 126 13.08 -25.28 10.94
C LYS A 126 12.51 -26.71 10.87
N ASP A 127 11.34 -26.93 11.44
CA ASP A 127 10.68 -28.23 11.59
C ASP A 127 9.57 -28.45 10.53
N LEU A 128 9.45 -27.54 9.56
CA LEU A 128 8.49 -27.66 8.45
C LEU A 128 8.99 -28.63 7.36
N PRO A 129 8.08 -29.39 6.70
CA PRO A 129 8.44 -30.24 5.57
C PRO A 129 9.04 -29.38 4.44
N LYS A 130 10.14 -29.84 3.85
CA LYS A 130 10.80 -29.20 2.70
C LYS A 130 10.28 -29.75 1.38
#